data_AF-A0A1H7LV20-F1
#
_entry.id   AF-A0A1H7LV20-F1
#
_cell.length_a   1.000
_cell.length_b   1.000
_cell.length_c   1.000
_cell.angle_alpha   90.00
_cell.angle_beta   90.00
_cell.angle_gamma   90.00
#
_symmetry.space_group_name_H-M   'P 1'
#
loop_
_entity.id
_entity.type
_entity.pdbx_description
1 polymer ?
#
loop_
_entity_poly.entity_id
_entity_poly.type
_entity_poly.pdbx_seq_one_letter_code
_entity_poly.pdbx_strand_id
1 'polypeptide(L)'
;MGGEALTLQNEELDALWDHLWGIENRLTHGAPLELSGRMCDLLRAAAPTVAISSATAETALTSAESATVLLFEIRKRIREGSNRINDALVRMYALQDSGDLDGARQQMQDVLAVEVVPLYREIAEGELAKLNGLS
;
A
#
# COMPACT_ATOMS: atom_id res chain seq x y z
N MET A 1 -13.49 -5.08 20.16
CA MET A 1 -12.86 -3.80 20.58
C MET A 1 -11.59 -3.46 19.77
N GLY A 2 -11.47 -3.90 18.50
CA GLY A 2 -10.28 -3.63 17.67
C GLY A 2 -10.47 -2.55 16.59
N GLY A 3 -11.68 -1.98 16.44
CA GLY A 3 -12.01 -1.09 15.33
C GLY A 3 -11.33 0.28 15.39
N GLU A 4 -11.34 0.95 16.55
CA GLU A 4 -10.77 2.31 16.67
C GLU A 4 -9.25 2.34 16.51
N ALA A 5 -8.54 1.31 16.97
CA ALA A 5 -7.09 1.23 16.81
C ALA A 5 -6.68 1.02 15.34
N LEU A 6 -7.48 0.29 14.56
CA LEU A 6 -7.25 0.08 13.13
C LEU A 6 -7.58 1.33 12.30
N THR A 7 -8.65 2.06 12.67
CA THR A 7 -9.00 3.32 11.99
C THR A 7 -7.91 4.39 12.18
N LEU A 8 -7.39 4.56 13.40
CA LEU A 8 -6.32 5.52 13.67
C LEU A 8 -5.01 5.15 12.97
N GLN A 9 -4.68 3.86 12.87
CA GLN A 9 -3.51 3.39 12.11
C GLN A 9 -3.66 3.64 10.61
N ASN A 10 -4.87 3.50 10.06
CA ASN A 10 -5.14 3.81 8.65
C ASN A 10 -5.05 5.31 8.35
N GLU A 11 -5.55 6.18 9.24
CA GLU A 11 -5.45 7.63 9.07
C GLU A 11 -3.98 8.13 9.10
N GLU A 12 -3.17 7.59 10.01
CA GLU A 12 -1.72 7.91 10.07
C GLU A 12 -0.99 7.42 8.82
N LEU A 13 -1.37 6.26 8.29
CA LEU A 13 -0.82 5.69 7.07
C LEU A 13 -1.22 6.49 5.82
N ASP A 14 -2.48 6.92 5.73
CA ASP A 14 -2.98 7.77 4.66
C ASP A 14 -2.25 9.12 4.65
N ALA A 15 -2.11 9.76 5.81
CA ALA A 15 -1.36 11.02 5.93
C ALA A 15 0.12 10.86 5.54
N LEU A 16 0.74 9.73 5.91
CA LEU A 16 2.10 9.38 5.50
C LEU A 16 2.21 9.25 3.97
N TRP A 17 1.29 8.53 3.34
CA TRP A 17 1.29 8.27 1.91
C TRP A 17 0.99 9.53 1.07
N ASP A 18 0.10 10.40 1.54
CA ASP A 18 -0.19 11.70 0.94
C ASP A 18 1.03 12.63 1.01
N HIS A 19 1.74 12.62 2.15
CA HIS A 19 2.97 13.39 2.29
C HIS A 19 4.03 12.95 1.26
N LEU A 20 4.18 11.65 1.05
CA LEU A 20 5.10 11.11 0.05
C LEU A 20 4.72 11.50 -1.39
N TRP A 21 3.42 11.59 -1.70
CA TRP A 21 2.96 12.07 -3.01
C TRP A 21 3.37 13.52 -3.26
N GLY A 22 3.22 14.38 -2.25
CA GLY A 22 3.67 15.77 -2.34
C GLY A 22 5.17 15.89 -2.60
N ILE A 23 5.98 14.98 -2.04
CA ILE A 23 7.43 14.92 -2.30
C ILE A 23 7.69 14.44 -3.74
N GLU A 24 7.12 13.30 -4.13
CA GLU A 24 7.25 12.73 -5.48
C GLU A 24 6.93 13.77 -6.56
N ASN A 25 5.80 14.46 -6.40
CA ASN A 25 5.36 15.49 -7.32
C ASN A 25 6.42 16.59 -7.49
N ARG A 26 7.03 17.08 -6.41
CA ARG A 26 8.11 18.09 -6.51
C ARG A 26 9.34 17.56 -7.22
N LEU A 27 9.74 16.31 -6.96
CA LEU A 27 10.90 15.70 -7.64
C LEU A 27 10.67 15.55 -9.14
N THR A 28 9.47 15.12 -9.54
CA THR A 28 9.11 15.03 -10.97
C THR A 28 9.13 16.39 -11.67
N HIS A 29 8.93 17.49 -10.92
CA HIS A 29 9.05 18.85 -11.43
C HIS A 29 10.47 19.44 -11.31
N GLY A 30 11.49 18.60 -11.07
CA GLY A 30 12.90 18.97 -11.14
C GLY A 30 13.52 19.46 -9.84
N ALA A 31 12.79 19.42 -8.71
CA ALA A 31 13.40 19.68 -7.41
C ALA A 31 14.30 18.50 -7.01
N PRO A 32 15.53 18.71 -6.52
CA PRO A 32 16.34 17.63 -5.98
C PRO A 32 15.77 17.13 -4.65
N LEU A 33 16.00 15.84 -4.35
CA LEU A 33 15.67 15.31 -3.03
C LEU A 33 16.73 15.76 -2.02
N GLU A 34 16.32 16.48 -0.99
CA GLU A 34 17.17 16.81 0.15
C GLU A 34 17.14 15.68 1.19
N LEU A 35 18.27 15.00 1.35
CA LEU A 35 18.44 13.92 2.31
C LEU A 35 18.70 14.46 3.73
N SER A 36 17.67 15.07 4.31
CA SER A 36 17.66 15.50 5.71
C SER A 36 17.35 14.33 6.64
N GLY A 37 17.70 14.46 7.94
CA GLY A 37 17.34 13.43 8.94
C GLY A 37 15.84 13.12 8.94
N ARG A 38 14.99 14.15 8.83
CA ARG A 38 13.53 14.01 8.71
C ARG A 38 13.13 13.21 7.45
N MET A 39 13.79 13.43 6.32
CA MET A 39 13.52 12.66 5.09
C MET A 39 13.92 11.19 5.26
N CYS A 40 15.07 10.93 5.89
CA CYS A 40 15.49 9.57 6.20
C CYS A 40 14.49 8.87 7.11
N ASP A 41 14.04 9.53 8.18
CA ASP A 41 13.07 8.96 9.13
C ASP A 41 11.73 8.66 8.44
N LEU A 42 11.28 9.57 7.57
CA LEU A 42 10.05 9.39 6.78
C LEU A 42 10.14 8.16 5.87
N LEU A 43 11.19 8.05 5.05
CA LEU A 43 11.35 6.94 4.12
C LEU A 43 11.58 5.60 4.84
N ARG A 44 12.30 5.63 5.97
CA ARG A 44 12.51 4.47 6.85
C ARG A 44 11.21 3.97 7.45
N ALA A 45 10.34 4.87 7.91
CA ALA A 45 9.02 4.52 8.42
C ALA A 45 8.10 3.99 7.33
N ALA A 46 8.14 4.58 6.12
CA ALA A 46 7.26 4.20 5.02
C ALA A 46 7.63 2.87 4.35
N ALA A 47 8.92 2.55 4.21
CA ALA A 47 9.39 1.34 3.53
C ALA A 47 8.69 0.03 3.97
N PRO A 48 8.61 -0.31 5.27
CA PRO A 48 7.95 -1.56 5.70
C PRO A 48 6.45 -1.57 5.43
N THR A 49 5.78 -0.41 5.39
CA THR A 49 4.33 -0.30 5.09
C THR A 49 4.00 -0.76 3.67
N VAL A 50 4.99 -0.81 2.79
CA VAL A 50 4.87 -1.26 1.39
C VAL A 50 5.75 -2.47 1.09
N ALA A 51 6.05 -3.27 2.12
CA ALA A 51 6.88 -4.49 2.04
C ALA A 51 8.29 -4.27 1.46
N ILE A 52 8.89 -3.11 1.70
CA ILE A 52 10.32 -2.89 1.50
C ILE A 52 11.03 -3.15 2.84
N SER A 53 12.05 -4.00 2.83
CA SER A 53 12.77 -4.35 4.07
C SER A 53 13.52 -3.14 4.63
N SER A 54 13.66 -3.07 5.95
CA SER A 54 14.45 -2.03 6.61
C SER A 54 15.90 -2.01 6.11
N ALA A 55 16.51 -3.17 5.85
CA ALA A 55 17.87 -3.25 5.31
C ALA A 55 18.00 -2.62 3.92
N THR A 56 17.03 -2.88 3.02
CA THR A 56 16.96 -2.22 1.72
C THR A 56 16.77 -0.72 1.87
N ALA A 57 15.91 -0.29 2.80
CA ALA A 57 15.68 1.12 3.07
C ALA A 57 16.97 1.82 3.57
N GLU A 58 17.65 1.29 4.60
CA GLU A 58 18.90 1.86 5.10
C GLU A 58 19.98 1.98 4.03
N THR A 59 20.10 0.96 3.17
CA THR A 59 21.06 0.98 2.06
C THR A 59 20.75 2.14 1.10
N ALA A 60 19.47 2.35 0.78
CA ALA A 60 19.04 3.43 -0.09
C ALA A 60 19.16 4.82 0.55
N LEU A 61 19.18 4.92 1.88
CA LEU A 61 19.34 6.19 2.62
C LEU A 61 20.79 6.69 2.71
N THR A 62 21.73 6.09 1.97
CA THR A 62 23.13 6.51 1.93
C THR A 62 23.42 7.69 0.99
N SER A 63 22.52 7.96 0.04
CA SER A 63 22.66 9.07 -0.92
C SER A 63 21.30 9.62 -1.36
N ALA A 64 21.27 10.88 -1.83
CA ALA A 64 20.04 11.50 -2.33
C ALA A 64 19.50 10.78 -3.59
N GLU A 65 20.37 10.28 -4.45
CA GLU A 65 19.99 9.52 -5.65
C GLU A 65 19.30 8.21 -5.28
N SER A 66 19.92 7.39 -4.43
CA SER A 66 19.35 6.12 -4.00
C SER A 66 18.08 6.31 -3.15
N ALA A 67 18.01 7.37 -2.34
CA ALA A 67 16.80 7.71 -1.57
C ALA A 67 15.64 8.16 -2.48
N THR A 68 15.95 8.81 -3.60
CA THR A 68 14.96 9.17 -4.62
C THR A 68 14.39 7.91 -5.27
N VAL A 69 15.23 6.93 -5.60
CA VAL A 69 14.78 5.63 -6.11
C VAL A 69 13.88 4.91 -5.09
N LEU A 70 14.25 4.91 -3.81
CA LEU A 70 13.42 4.34 -2.75
C LEU A 70 12.05 5.02 -2.66
N LEU A 71 12.00 6.36 -2.68
CA LEU A 71 10.75 7.11 -2.67
C LEU A 71 9.84 6.71 -3.84
N PHE A 72 10.38 6.65 -5.06
CA PHE A 72 9.59 6.28 -6.24
C PHE A 72 9.09 4.84 -6.16
N GLU A 73 9.89 3.91 -5.65
CA GLU A 73 9.44 2.52 -5.46
C GLU A 73 8.34 2.43 -4.40
N ILE A 74 8.45 3.15 -3.28
CA ILE A 74 7.38 3.24 -2.27
C ILE A 74 6.09 3.75 -2.91
N ARG A 75 6.17 4.87 -3.64
CA ARG A 75 5.03 5.48 -4.31
C ARG A 75 4.40 4.58 -5.38
N LYS A 76 5.24 3.89 -6.14
CA LYS A 76 4.81 2.93 -7.15
C LYS A 76 3.98 1.81 -6.51
N ARG A 77 4.46 1.21 -5.41
CA ARG A 77 3.75 0.13 -4.71
C ARG A 77 2.42 0.59 -4.13
N ILE A 78 2.36 1.79 -3.54
CA ILE A 78 1.11 2.39 -3.05
C ILE A 78 0.11 2.50 -4.19
N ARG A 79 0.50 3.12 -5.32
CA ARG A 79 -0.36 3.35 -6.48
C ARG A 79 -0.83 2.04 -7.12
N GLU A 80 0.09 1.13 -7.39
CA GLU A 80 -0.23 -0.14 -8.06
C GLU A 80 -1.11 -1.03 -7.18
N GLY A 81 -0.81 -1.11 -5.88
CA GLY A 81 -1.63 -1.88 -4.95
C GLY A 81 -3.02 -1.29 -4.73
N SER A 82 -3.13 0.04 -4.59
CA SER A 82 -4.42 0.74 -4.46
C SER A 82 -5.33 0.48 -5.66
N ASN A 83 -4.78 0.65 -6.88
CA ASN A 83 -5.54 0.37 -8.10
C ASN A 83 -5.99 -1.09 -8.16
N ARG A 84 -5.08 -2.02 -7.84
CA ARG A 84 -5.37 -3.46 -7.87
C ARG A 84 -6.48 -3.84 -6.89
N ILE A 85 -6.40 -3.40 -5.64
CA ILE A 85 -7.41 -3.75 -4.63
C ILE A 85 -8.75 -3.11 -4.97
N ASN A 86 -8.77 -1.83 -5.35
CA ASN A 86 -10.01 -1.14 -5.71
C ASN A 86 -10.73 -1.81 -6.89
N ASP A 87 -9.99 -2.13 -7.95
CA ASP A 87 -10.54 -2.82 -9.12
C ASP A 87 -11.07 -4.21 -8.78
N ALA A 88 -10.38 -4.95 -7.90
CA ALA A 88 -10.80 -6.27 -7.46
C ALA A 88 -12.05 -6.20 -6.57
N LEU A 89 -12.14 -5.21 -5.66
CA LEU A 89 -13.31 -4.99 -4.81
C LEU A 89 -14.56 -4.68 -5.64
N VAL A 90 -14.44 -3.80 -6.64
CA VAL A 90 -15.56 -3.49 -7.56
C VAL A 90 -16.06 -4.75 -8.27
N ARG A 91 -15.16 -5.58 -8.79
CA ARG A 91 -15.55 -6.85 -9.45
C ARG A 91 -16.15 -7.85 -8.48
N MET A 92 -15.58 -7.97 -7.28
CA MET A 92 -16.01 -8.89 -6.25
C MET A 92 -17.44 -8.57 -5.78
N TYR A 93 -17.76 -7.30 -5.51
CA TYR A 93 -19.13 -6.91 -5.14
C TYR A 93 -20.13 -7.14 -6.28
N ALA A 94 -19.75 -6.87 -7.54
CA ALA A 94 -20.61 -7.16 -8.68
C ALA A 94 -20.93 -8.67 -8.83
N LEU A 95 -19.94 -9.53 -8.58
CA LEU A 95 -20.13 -10.99 -8.59
C LEU A 95 -21.02 -11.44 -7.43
N GLN A 96 -20.79 -10.91 -6.23
CA GLN A 96 -21.64 -11.16 -5.06
C GLN A 96 -23.10 -10.77 -5.32
N ASP A 97 -23.34 -9.59 -5.91
CA ASP A 97 -24.70 -9.11 -6.24
C ASP A 97 -25.40 -10.01 -7.27
N SER A 98 -24.64 -10.65 -8.17
CA SER A 98 -25.17 -11.65 -9.12
C SER A 98 -25.32 -13.06 -8.53
N GLY A 99 -24.90 -13.27 -7.28
CA GLY A 99 -24.93 -14.57 -6.59
C GLY A 99 -23.73 -15.49 -6.90
N ASP A 100 -22.72 -15.01 -7.65
CA ASP A 100 -21.50 -15.77 -7.94
C ASP A 100 -20.47 -15.59 -6.81
N LEU A 101 -20.71 -16.27 -5.69
CA LEU A 101 -19.83 -16.20 -4.52
C LEU A 101 -18.47 -16.85 -4.77
N ASP A 102 -18.39 -17.87 -5.63
CA ASP A 102 -17.13 -18.51 -5.96
C ASP A 102 -16.25 -17.59 -6.81
N GLY A 103 -16.83 -16.92 -7.81
CA GLY A 103 -16.16 -15.86 -8.56
C GLY A 103 -15.70 -14.71 -7.66
N ALA A 104 -16.54 -14.27 -6.72
CA ALA A 104 -16.18 -13.24 -5.75
C ALA A 104 -14.97 -13.64 -4.88
N ARG A 105 -14.92 -14.89 -4.39
CA ARG A 105 -13.77 -15.43 -3.63
C ARG A 105 -12.52 -15.47 -4.47
N GLN A 106 -12.64 -15.92 -5.73
CA GLN A 106 -11.51 -16.00 -6.65
C GLN A 106 -10.88 -14.64 -6.87
N GLN A 107 -11.67 -13.55 -6.99
CA GLN A 107 -11.12 -12.19 -7.12
C GLN A 107 -10.20 -11.81 -5.95
N MET A 108 -10.56 -12.15 -4.71
CA MET A 108 -9.69 -11.84 -3.55
C MET A 108 -8.47 -12.75 -3.51
N GLN A 109 -8.59 -14.02 -3.88
CA GLN A 109 -7.46 -14.94 -3.98
C GLN A 109 -6.44 -14.49 -5.05
N ASP A 110 -6.92 -13.99 -6.19
CA ASP A 110 -6.07 -13.48 -7.27
C ASP A 110 -5.27 -12.25 -6.82
N VAL A 111 -5.86 -11.36 -6.02
CA VAL A 111 -5.13 -10.24 -5.39
C VAL A 111 -4.06 -10.78 -4.44
N LEU A 112 -4.41 -11.71 -3.55
CA LEU A 112 -3.48 -12.25 -2.56
C LEU A 112 -2.30 -13.03 -3.15
N ALA A 113 -2.44 -13.54 -4.38
CA ALA A 113 -1.37 -14.22 -5.10
C ALA A 113 -0.26 -13.26 -5.56
N VAL A 114 -0.55 -11.98 -5.77
CA VAL A 114 0.40 -11.00 -6.34
C VAL A 114 0.69 -9.82 -5.43
N GLU A 115 -0.22 -9.50 -4.51
CA GLU A 115 -0.07 -8.35 -3.63
C GLU A 115 0.93 -8.63 -2.51
N VAL A 116 1.83 -7.68 -2.30
CA VAL A 116 2.88 -7.73 -1.28
C VAL A 116 2.67 -6.67 -0.20
N VAL A 117 1.95 -5.59 -0.48
CA VAL A 117 1.71 -4.50 0.47
C VAL A 117 0.78 -5.00 1.59
N PRO A 118 1.23 -5.00 2.86
CA PRO A 118 0.48 -5.59 3.96
C PRO A 118 -0.96 -5.09 4.10
N LEU A 119 -1.19 -3.78 4.01
CA LEU A 119 -2.52 -3.19 4.11
C LEU A 119 -3.49 -3.77 3.06
N TYR A 120 -3.07 -3.81 1.79
CA TYR A 120 -3.93 -4.28 0.71
C TYR A 120 -4.19 -5.79 0.79
N ARG A 121 -3.21 -6.55 1.29
CA ARG A 121 -3.42 -7.98 1.62
C ARG A 121 -4.45 -8.15 2.73
N GLU A 122 -4.35 -7.36 3.80
CA GLU A 122 -5.29 -7.42 4.92
C GLU A 122 -6.72 -7.11 4.48
N ILE A 123 -6.90 -6.12 3.60
CA ILE A 123 -8.22 -5.81 3.01
C ILE A 123 -8.76 -7.02 2.23
N ALA A 124 -7.95 -7.61 1.34
CA ALA A 124 -8.37 -8.77 0.55
C ALA A 124 -8.64 -10.02 1.42
N GLU A 125 -7.82 -10.28 2.44
CA GLU A 125 -8.03 -11.35 3.43
C GLU A 125 -9.32 -11.13 4.22
N GLY A 126 -9.62 -9.89 4.61
CA GLY A 126 -10.85 -9.50 5.29
C GLY A 126 -12.10 -9.76 4.45
N GLU A 127 -12.12 -9.35 3.18
CA GLU A 127 -13.25 -9.63 2.29
C GLU A 127 -13.39 -11.12 1.98
N LEU A 128 -12.28 -11.84 1.76
CA LEU A 128 -12.31 -13.28 1.54
C LEU A 128 -12.90 -14.02 2.75
N ALA A 129 -12.55 -13.61 3.97
CA ALA A 129 -13.12 -14.18 5.20
C ALA A 129 -14.63 -13.95 5.29
N LYS A 130 -15.11 -12.75 4.92
CA LYS A 130 -16.56 -12.44 4.86
C LYS A 130 -17.27 -13.36 3.86
N LEU A 131 -16.74 -13.50 2.65
CA LEU A 131 -17.31 -14.36 1.60
C LEU A 131 -17.36 -15.83 2.01
N ASN A 132 -16.36 -16.32 2.75
CA ASN A 132 -16.34 -17.68 3.28
C ASN A 132 -17.38 -17.91 4.39
N GLY A 133 -17.85 -16.86 5.05
CA GLY A 133 -18.94 -16.95 6.03
C GLY A 133 -20.35 -16.92 5.43
N LEU A 134 -20.49 -16.69 4.12
CA LEU A 134 -21.78 -16.60 3.41
C LEU A 134 -22.22 -17.92 2.75
N SER A 135 -21.44 -19.00 2.88
CA SER A 135 -21.81 -20.37 2.45
C SER A 135 -22.58 -21.11 3.52
#